data_AF-A0A7S1S5K5-F1
#
_entry.id   AF-A0A7S1S5K5-F1
#
_cell.length_a   1.000
_cell.length_b   1.000
_cell.length_c   1.000
_cell.angle_alpha   90.00
_cell.angle_beta   90.00
_cell.angle_gamma   90.00
#
_symmetry.space_group_name_H-M   'P 1'
#
loop_
_entity.id
_entity.type
_entity.pdbx_description
1 polymer ?
#
loop_
_entity_poly.entity_id
_entity_poly.type
_entity_poly.pdbx_seq_one_letter_code
_entity_poly.pdbx_strand_id
1 'polypeptide(L)'
;MGAKIAFQVHHEVDSPSNPGQKCCLTDSLDKFTTFDGLFDEILENIKDPLLPTENWLVKEVVITDEGPEEFAVKVIHDARKLATFGWGKEDGSDRVRSWVKVRHNRAKREIITEEYWEDGRMEIRCFTKFLSDPLRVEFWGEHCSGERRCGQIYARIVKYQFLMPSLKKLVCRKVPVKLGTPSIDDRGGTSVISEALDDYTSYIGLMNLLQEALKSPAEKANLPVTEINDHEFELKTPGPPKKFPAPGEEIERDILTWLYKFDADNGQINAVVSVGNELLHTSWIRVHRDPLRLEHWIEQGGKRLAGRCETFMLQEIIDSIVRKAEGLDGWFF
;
A
#
# COMPACT_ATOMS: atom_id res chain seq x y z
N MET A 1 5.99 21.97 -10.28
CA MET A 1 4.93 21.17 -10.93
C MET A 1 5.34 19.70 -10.87
N GLY A 2 4.64 18.86 -10.09
CA GLY A 2 4.90 17.41 -10.09
C GLY A 2 4.42 16.80 -11.41
N ALA A 3 5.24 15.96 -12.04
CA ALA A 3 4.85 15.30 -13.28
C ALA A 3 3.63 14.37 -13.02
N LYS A 4 2.50 14.65 -13.66
CA LYS A 4 1.33 13.76 -13.64
C LYS A 4 1.74 12.43 -14.29
N ILE A 5 1.80 11.36 -13.49
CA ILE A 5 2.20 10.05 -14.00
C ILE A 5 1.03 9.48 -14.82
N ALA A 6 1.20 9.44 -16.13
CA ALA A 6 0.22 8.93 -17.07
C ALA A 6 0.90 8.06 -18.14
N PHE A 7 0.47 6.79 -18.21
CA PHE A 7 0.85 5.79 -19.21
C PHE A 7 -0.28 4.74 -19.37
N GLN A 8 -0.32 4.08 -20.52
CA GLN A 8 -1.20 2.94 -20.79
C GLN A 8 -0.47 1.61 -20.55
N VAL A 9 -1.26 0.58 -20.22
CA VAL A 9 -0.83 -0.82 -20.27
C VAL A 9 -1.76 -1.52 -21.25
N HIS A 10 -1.23 -1.82 -22.42
CA HIS A 10 -1.92 -2.57 -23.46
C HIS A 10 -1.95 -4.04 -23.06
N HIS A 11 -3.00 -4.78 -23.44
CA HIS A 11 -3.14 -6.21 -23.19
C HIS A 11 -3.42 -6.95 -24.48
N GLU A 12 -3.18 -8.27 -24.52
CA GLU A 12 -3.33 -9.11 -25.72
C GLU A 12 -2.51 -8.62 -26.94
N VAL A 13 -1.39 -7.92 -26.70
CA VAL A 13 -0.47 -7.49 -27.76
C VAL A 13 0.59 -8.56 -28.02
N ASP A 14 1.22 -8.55 -29.20
CA ASP A 14 2.29 -9.48 -29.50
C ASP A 14 3.51 -9.23 -28.59
N SER A 15 4.00 -10.31 -28.01
CA SER A 15 5.14 -10.33 -27.09
C SER A 15 6.45 -10.06 -27.84
N PRO A 16 7.16 -8.95 -27.55
CA PRO A 16 8.45 -8.68 -28.18
C PRO A 16 9.52 -9.70 -27.80
N SER A 17 9.46 -10.27 -26.59
CA SER A 17 10.44 -11.25 -26.12
C SER A 17 10.07 -12.70 -26.44
N ASN A 18 8.83 -12.99 -26.84
CA ASN A 18 8.36 -14.31 -27.28
C ASN A 18 7.45 -14.20 -28.52
N PRO A 19 8.03 -14.10 -29.74
CA PRO A 19 7.26 -14.00 -30.97
C PRO A 19 6.18 -15.09 -31.09
N GLY A 20 4.96 -14.70 -31.47
CA GLY A 20 3.80 -15.58 -31.57
C GLY A 20 3.01 -15.78 -30.26
N GLN A 21 3.47 -15.22 -29.14
CA GLN A 21 2.74 -15.20 -27.87
C GLN A 21 2.17 -13.82 -27.58
N LYS A 22 1.17 -13.76 -26.69
CA LYS A 22 0.55 -12.51 -26.24
C LYS A 22 1.07 -12.04 -24.89
N CYS A 23 1.05 -10.73 -24.63
CA CYS A 23 1.45 -10.14 -23.35
C CYS A 23 0.65 -8.87 -23.01
N CYS A 24 0.85 -8.38 -21.78
CA CYS A 24 0.63 -6.99 -21.44
C CYS A 24 1.91 -6.19 -21.71
N LEU A 25 1.78 -4.97 -22.23
CA LEU A 25 2.92 -4.11 -22.56
C LEU A 25 2.62 -2.66 -22.22
N THR A 26 3.52 -1.98 -21.52
CA THR A 26 3.37 -0.56 -21.21
C THR A 26 3.75 0.33 -22.39
N ASP A 27 3.28 1.58 -22.38
CA ASP A 27 3.98 2.67 -23.09
C ASP A 27 5.41 2.86 -22.54
N SER A 28 6.21 3.72 -23.19
CA SER A 28 7.52 4.14 -22.66
C SER A 28 7.39 4.77 -21.27
N LEU A 29 8.29 4.36 -20.38
CA LEU A 29 8.43 4.87 -19.01
C LEU A 29 9.68 5.74 -18.80
N ASP A 30 10.46 6.01 -19.87
CA ASP A 30 11.75 6.72 -19.77
C ASP A 30 11.63 8.12 -19.14
N LYS A 31 10.48 8.78 -19.33
CA LYS A 31 10.21 10.10 -18.75
C LYS A 31 10.00 10.10 -17.24
N PHE A 32 9.83 8.92 -16.63
CA PHE A 32 9.51 8.80 -15.21
C PHE A 32 10.66 8.22 -14.40
N THR A 33 11.41 7.28 -14.98
CA THR A 33 12.38 6.50 -14.20
C THR A 33 13.42 5.83 -15.09
N THR A 34 14.49 5.38 -14.45
CA THR A 34 15.46 4.46 -15.04
C THR A 34 15.03 3.01 -14.82
N PHE A 35 15.68 2.08 -15.53
CA PHE A 35 15.52 0.65 -15.30
C PHE A 35 15.80 0.28 -13.85
N ASP A 36 16.96 0.66 -13.31
CA ASP A 36 17.38 0.25 -11.97
C ASP A 36 16.42 0.76 -10.89
N GLY A 37 16.01 2.03 -10.97
CA GLY A 37 15.06 2.59 -10.02
C GLY A 37 13.71 1.89 -10.05
N LEU A 38 13.18 1.58 -11.24
CA LEU A 38 11.90 0.87 -11.36
C LEU A 38 12.01 -0.59 -10.89
N PHE A 39 13.10 -1.26 -11.24
CA PHE A 39 13.35 -2.66 -10.88
C PHE A 39 13.41 -2.82 -9.36
N ASP A 40 14.18 -1.97 -8.68
CA ASP A 40 14.35 -2.00 -7.23
C ASP A 40 13.02 -1.74 -6.51
N GLU A 41 12.25 -0.76 -7.00
CA GLU A 41 10.98 -0.43 -6.37
C GLU A 41 9.88 -1.47 -6.59
N ILE A 42 9.89 -2.17 -7.72
CA ILE A 42 8.98 -3.31 -7.93
C ILE A 42 9.34 -4.44 -6.97
N LEU A 43 10.63 -4.76 -6.79
CA LEU A 43 11.04 -5.79 -5.82
C LEU A 43 10.64 -5.42 -4.40
N GLU A 44 10.81 -4.16 -4.00
CA GLU A 44 10.36 -3.70 -2.68
C GLU A 44 8.84 -3.76 -2.51
N ASN A 45 8.06 -3.47 -3.55
CA ASN A 45 6.61 -3.63 -3.51
C ASN A 45 6.20 -5.11 -3.44
N ILE A 46 6.90 -6.02 -4.13
CA ILE A 46 6.61 -7.47 -4.07
C ILE A 46 6.86 -8.05 -2.67
N LYS A 47 7.85 -7.52 -1.93
CA LYS A 47 8.12 -7.91 -0.53
C LYS A 47 6.96 -7.59 0.42
N ASP A 48 5.96 -6.81 -0.02
CA ASP A 48 4.76 -6.49 0.75
C ASP A 48 3.52 -6.45 -0.15
N PRO A 49 3.01 -7.62 -0.58
CA PRO A 49 1.98 -7.72 -1.59
C PRO A 49 0.58 -7.49 -1.00
N LEU A 50 0.46 -6.57 -0.04
CA LEU A 50 -0.76 -6.26 0.69
C LEU A 50 -1.56 -5.20 -0.06
N LEU A 51 -2.85 -5.46 -0.24
CA LEU A 51 -3.78 -4.41 -0.62
C LEU A 51 -4.03 -3.50 0.61
N PRO A 52 -4.30 -2.20 0.43
CA PRO A 52 -4.58 -1.29 1.54
C PRO A 52 -5.66 -1.81 2.50
N THR A 53 -6.66 -2.52 1.96
CA THR A 53 -7.77 -3.10 2.71
C THR A 53 -7.46 -4.45 3.37
N GLU A 54 -6.28 -5.04 3.18
CA GLU A 54 -5.92 -6.32 3.83
C GLU A 54 -5.09 -6.12 5.09
N ASN A 55 -4.48 -4.95 5.28
CA ASN A 55 -3.54 -4.71 6.39
C ASN A 55 -4.12 -5.01 7.77
N TRP A 56 -5.41 -4.71 7.99
CA TRP A 56 -6.06 -4.97 9.27
C TRP A 56 -6.39 -6.46 9.48
N LEU A 57 -6.24 -7.33 8.46
CA LEU A 57 -6.33 -8.79 8.59
C LEU A 57 -4.98 -9.47 8.80
N VAL A 58 -3.89 -8.79 8.48
CA VAL A 58 -2.55 -9.38 8.55
C VAL A 58 -2.15 -9.64 9.99
N LYS A 59 -1.60 -10.84 10.19
CA LYS A 59 -0.86 -11.24 11.40
C LYS A 59 0.62 -10.96 11.22
N GLU A 60 1.18 -11.46 10.12
CA GLU A 60 2.59 -11.29 9.78
C GLU A 60 2.84 -11.42 8.27
N VAL A 61 3.92 -10.79 7.83
CA VAL A 61 4.51 -11.00 6.50
C VAL A 61 5.91 -11.58 6.73
N VAL A 62 6.11 -12.82 6.30
CA VAL A 62 7.39 -13.52 6.42
C VAL A 62 8.13 -13.40 5.10
N ILE A 63 9.32 -12.80 5.15
CA ILE A 63 10.23 -12.73 4.00
C ILE A 63 11.40 -13.66 4.29
N THR A 64 11.61 -14.65 3.44
CA THR A 64 12.73 -15.59 3.53
C THR A 64 13.71 -15.27 2.40
N ASP A 65 14.94 -14.92 2.75
CA ASP A 65 16.03 -14.81 1.79
C ASP A 65 16.46 -16.23 1.37
N GLU A 66 16.34 -16.55 0.08
CA GLU A 66 16.69 -17.86 -0.49
C GLU A 66 17.98 -17.76 -1.35
N GLY A 67 18.57 -16.56 -1.47
CA GLY A 67 19.77 -16.30 -2.26
C GLY A 67 19.85 -14.86 -2.80
N PRO A 68 20.99 -14.50 -3.44
CA PRO A 68 21.23 -13.12 -3.91
C PRO A 68 20.26 -12.62 -4.98
N GLU A 69 19.55 -13.53 -5.64
CA GLU A 69 18.58 -13.25 -6.71
C GLU A 69 17.23 -13.93 -6.45
N GLU A 70 16.98 -14.39 -5.21
CA GLU A 70 15.79 -15.16 -4.86
C GLU A 70 15.31 -14.91 -3.43
N PHE A 71 14.01 -14.70 -3.26
CA PHE A 71 13.38 -14.64 -1.95
C PHE A 71 11.94 -15.16 -2.01
N ALA A 72 11.40 -15.53 -0.86
CA ALA A 72 9.99 -15.89 -0.72
C ALA A 72 9.27 -14.91 0.22
N VAL A 73 8.00 -14.63 -0.09
CA VAL A 73 7.11 -13.79 0.71
C VAL A 73 5.88 -14.61 1.07
N LYS A 74 5.58 -14.72 2.37
CA LYS A 74 4.38 -15.40 2.87
C LYS A 74 3.57 -14.43 3.72
N VAL A 75 2.35 -14.13 3.26
CA VAL A 75 1.41 -13.28 3.99
C VAL A 75 0.46 -14.18 4.78
N ILE A 76 0.42 -13.97 6.10
CA ILE A 76 -0.44 -14.71 7.01
C ILE A 76 -1.50 -13.78 7.57
N HIS A 77 -2.76 -14.13 7.38
CA HIS A 77 -3.90 -13.45 7.99
C HIS A 77 -4.22 -14.06 9.36
N ASP A 78 -4.55 -13.19 10.31
CA ASP A 78 -4.92 -13.55 11.67
C ASP A 78 -6.31 -14.19 11.71
N ALA A 79 -6.40 -15.39 12.28
CA ALA A 79 -7.65 -16.14 12.37
C ALA A 79 -8.76 -15.39 13.10
N ARG A 80 -8.43 -14.67 14.19
CA ARG A 80 -9.41 -13.95 15.01
C ARG A 80 -9.96 -12.76 14.23
N LYS A 81 -9.07 -12.03 13.55
CA LYS A 81 -9.48 -10.89 12.72
C LYS A 81 -10.35 -11.35 11.56
N LEU A 82 -10.02 -12.48 10.92
CA LEU A 82 -10.87 -13.07 9.89
C LEU A 82 -12.24 -13.50 10.44
N ALA A 83 -12.29 -14.07 11.65
CA ALA A 83 -13.53 -14.49 12.29
C ALA A 83 -14.50 -13.31 12.54
N THR A 84 -13.99 -12.11 12.85
CA THR A 84 -14.80 -10.88 12.99
C THR A 84 -15.64 -10.59 11.73
N PHE A 85 -15.19 -11.02 10.55
CA PHE A 85 -15.90 -10.81 9.27
C PHE A 85 -16.53 -12.09 8.71
N GLY A 86 -16.56 -13.18 9.48
CA GLY A 86 -17.08 -14.47 9.02
C GLY A 86 -16.16 -15.19 8.02
N TRP A 87 -14.88 -14.82 7.95
CA TRP A 87 -13.88 -15.39 7.03
C TRP A 87 -12.91 -16.37 7.69
N GLY A 88 -13.09 -16.62 9.00
CA GLY A 88 -12.26 -17.54 9.77
C GLY A 88 -12.46 -18.99 9.31
N LYS A 89 -11.43 -19.81 9.48
CA LYS A 89 -11.54 -21.27 9.35
C LYS A 89 -12.29 -21.84 10.55
N GLU A 90 -12.97 -22.98 10.36
CA GLU A 90 -13.71 -23.66 11.44
C GLU A 90 -12.81 -24.07 12.62
N ASP A 91 -11.55 -24.40 12.34
CA ASP A 91 -10.56 -24.79 13.35
C ASP A 91 -9.90 -23.60 14.06
N GLY A 92 -10.25 -22.36 13.68
CA GLY A 92 -9.67 -21.14 14.25
C GLY A 92 -8.19 -20.93 13.90
N SER A 93 -7.66 -21.63 12.90
CA SER A 93 -6.26 -21.46 12.45
C SER A 93 -6.09 -20.23 11.55
N ASP A 94 -4.86 -19.69 11.56
CA ASP A 94 -4.48 -18.62 10.65
C ASP A 94 -4.58 -19.09 9.19
N ARG A 95 -4.68 -18.13 8.28
CA ARG A 95 -4.76 -18.40 6.85
C ARG A 95 -3.53 -17.88 6.14
N VAL A 96 -2.87 -18.74 5.37
CA VAL A 96 -1.90 -18.27 4.37
C VAL A 96 -2.69 -17.61 3.24
N ARG A 97 -2.64 -16.27 3.16
CA ARG A 97 -3.33 -15.51 2.11
C ARG A 97 -2.62 -15.64 0.79
N SER A 98 -1.30 -15.48 0.80
CA SER A 98 -0.45 -15.62 -0.37
C SER A 98 0.91 -16.14 0.02
N TRP A 99 1.46 -17.02 -0.79
CA TRP A 99 2.85 -17.44 -0.73
C TRP A 99 3.47 -17.27 -2.11
N VAL A 100 4.44 -16.37 -2.22
CA VAL A 100 5.06 -15.99 -3.49
C VAL A 100 6.55 -16.26 -3.41
N LYS A 101 7.10 -17.07 -4.31
CA LYS A 101 8.55 -17.12 -4.55
C LYS A 101 8.91 -16.13 -5.64
N VAL A 102 10.03 -15.45 -5.48
CA VAL A 102 10.47 -14.38 -6.36
C VAL A 102 11.89 -14.69 -6.78
N ARG A 103 12.10 -14.80 -8.09
CA ARG A 103 13.43 -14.91 -8.70
C ARG A 103 13.62 -13.69 -9.59
N HIS A 104 14.75 -13.03 -9.48
CA HIS A 104 15.01 -11.83 -10.28
C HIS A 104 16.40 -11.87 -10.87
N ASN A 105 16.57 -11.42 -12.11
CA ASN A 105 17.88 -11.35 -12.74
C ASN A 105 18.07 -10.00 -13.39
N ARG A 106 18.97 -9.20 -12.82
CA ARG A 106 19.16 -7.82 -13.29
C ARG A 106 19.78 -7.78 -14.69
N ALA A 107 20.73 -8.68 -14.98
CA ALA A 107 21.40 -8.74 -16.27
C ALA A 107 20.42 -9.09 -17.41
N LYS A 108 19.48 -10.00 -17.15
CA LYS A 108 18.39 -10.35 -18.08
C LYS A 108 17.20 -9.39 -18.02
N ARG A 109 17.21 -8.46 -17.07
CA ARG A 109 16.15 -7.47 -16.85
C ARG A 109 14.79 -8.15 -16.68
N GLU A 110 14.72 -9.13 -15.77
CA GLU A 110 13.50 -9.90 -15.51
C GLU A 110 13.24 -10.14 -14.02
N ILE A 111 11.96 -10.21 -13.66
CA ILE A 111 11.45 -10.68 -12.36
C ILE A 111 10.42 -11.77 -12.67
N ILE A 112 10.58 -12.91 -12.02
CA ILE A 112 9.68 -14.06 -12.10
C ILE A 112 9.08 -14.25 -10.71
N THR A 113 7.76 -14.29 -10.62
CA THR A 113 7.06 -14.63 -9.38
C THR A 113 6.30 -15.93 -9.56
N GLU A 114 6.30 -16.79 -8.54
CA GLU A 114 5.54 -18.03 -8.49
C GLU A 114 4.62 -17.97 -7.28
N GLU A 115 3.31 -17.99 -7.51
CA GLU A 115 2.31 -17.95 -6.46
C GLU A 115 1.84 -19.36 -6.13
N TYR A 116 1.73 -19.65 -4.84
CA TYR A 116 1.41 -20.95 -4.29
C TYR A 116 0.17 -20.88 -3.42
N TRP A 117 -0.63 -21.95 -3.50
CA TRP A 117 -1.68 -22.25 -2.54
C TRP A 117 -1.09 -22.56 -1.15
N GLU A 118 -1.96 -22.54 -0.14
CA GLU A 118 -1.59 -22.90 1.24
C GLU A 118 -1.01 -24.33 1.36
N ASP A 119 -1.43 -25.25 0.49
CA ASP A 119 -0.92 -26.62 0.40
C ASP A 119 0.42 -26.75 -0.36
N GLY A 120 0.98 -25.64 -0.83
CA GLY A 120 2.25 -25.59 -1.56
C GLY A 120 2.17 -25.93 -3.04
N ARG A 121 0.97 -26.12 -3.61
CA ARG A 121 0.81 -26.26 -5.07
C ARG A 121 0.97 -24.89 -5.74
N MET A 122 1.80 -24.82 -6.77
CA MET A 122 1.94 -23.62 -7.61
C MET A 122 0.65 -23.39 -8.39
N GLU A 123 0.09 -22.19 -8.30
CA GLU A 123 -1.08 -21.75 -9.06
C GLU A 123 -0.67 -21.11 -10.38
N ILE A 124 0.22 -20.11 -10.29
CA ILE A 124 0.61 -19.27 -11.40
C ILE A 124 2.06 -18.83 -11.29
N ARG A 125 2.73 -18.73 -12.44
CA ARG A 125 4.03 -18.09 -12.59
C ARG A 125 3.87 -16.82 -13.41
N CYS A 126 4.17 -15.66 -12.84
CA CYS A 126 4.16 -14.40 -13.57
C CYS A 126 5.58 -13.99 -13.99
N PHE A 127 5.68 -13.44 -15.19
CA PHE A 127 6.93 -12.95 -15.76
C PHE A 127 6.81 -11.45 -15.99
N THR A 128 7.80 -10.71 -15.51
CA THR A 128 7.95 -9.27 -15.73
C THR A 128 9.30 -9.05 -16.41
N LYS A 129 9.29 -8.57 -17.66
CA LYS A 129 10.51 -8.22 -18.40
C LYS A 129 10.58 -6.73 -18.64
N PHE A 130 11.78 -6.16 -18.54
CA PHE A 130 12.02 -4.75 -18.78
C PHE A 130 12.76 -4.60 -20.11
N LEU A 131 12.05 -4.09 -21.12
CA LEU A 131 12.61 -3.84 -22.45
C LEU A 131 13.48 -2.57 -22.43
N SER A 132 14.47 -2.48 -23.31
CA SER A 132 15.25 -1.26 -23.57
C SER A 132 14.76 -0.57 -24.83
N ASP A 133 14.99 0.74 -24.89
CA ASP A 133 14.87 1.57 -26.10
C ASP A 133 13.49 1.50 -26.79
N PRO A 134 12.42 1.99 -26.15
CA PRO A 134 12.38 2.68 -24.84
C PRO A 134 12.19 1.72 -23.65
N LEU A 135 12.39 2.20 -22.41
CA LEU A 135 12.03 1.44 -21.20
C LEU A 135 10.53 1.12 -21.21
N ARG A 136 10.19 -0.15 -21.31
CA ARG A 136 8.83 -0.68 -21.21
C ARG A 136 8.80 -1.89 -20.30
N VAL A 137 7.65 -2.17 -19.73
CA VAL A 137 7.42 -3.40 -18.98
C VAL A 137 6.50 -4.32 -19.78
N GLU A 138 7.01 -5.51 -20.04
CA GLU A 138 6.28 -6.64 -20.61
C GLU A 138 5.87 -7.58 -19.47
N PHE A 139 4.61 -8.01 -19.44
CA PHE A 139 4.07 -8.83 -18.37
C PHE A 139 3.12 -9.93 -18.88
N TRP A 140 3.23 -11.14 -18.34
CA TRP A 140 2.26 -12.22 -18.55
C TRP A 140 2.28 -13.22 -17.39
N GLY A 141 1.22 -14.01 -17.27
CA GLY A 141 1.16 -15.16 -16.37
C GLY A 141 1.17 -16.48 -17.14
N GLU A 142 1.71 -17.52 -16.53
CA GLU A 142 1.60 -18.91 -16.95
C GLU A 142 0.92 -19.69 -15.84
N HIS A 143 -0.31 -20.15 -16.09
CA HIS A 143 -1.03 -21.01 -15.16
C HIS A 143 -0.32 -22.36 -15.03
N CYS A 144 -0.52 -23.09 -13.92
CA CYS A 144 0.10 -24.40 -13.70
C CYS A 144 -0.21 -25.45 -14.78
N SER A 145 -1.23 -25.23 -15.62
CA SER A 145 -1.53 -26.03 -16.81
C SER A 145 -0.62 -25.73 -18.02
N GLY A 146 0.27 -24.75 -17.93
CA GLY A 146 1.10 -24.24 -19.03
C GLY A 146 0.39 -23.18 -19.91
N GLU A 147 -0.85 -22.81 -19.60
CA GLU A 147 -1.58 -21.78 -20.34
C GLU A 147 -1.03 -20.38 -20.03
N ARG A 148 -0.63 -19.65 -21.08
CA ARG A 148 -0.23 -18.24 -20.98
C ARG A 148 -1.46 -17.32 -20.95
N ARG A 149 -1.46 -16.35 -20.04
CA ARG A 149 -2.56 -15.39 -19.80
C ARG A 149 -2.04 -13.96 -19.77
N CYS A 150 -2.75 -13.04 -20.44
CA CYS A 150 -2.32 -11.64 -20.56
C CYS A 150 -3.48 -10.66 -20.89
N GLY A 151 -4.64 -10.88 -20.28
CA GLY A 151 -5.83 -10.06 -20.51
C GLY A 151 -5.90 -8.78 -19.67
N GLN A 152 -7.06 -8.12 -19.73
CA GLN A 152 -7.30 -6.85 -19.04
C GLN A 152 -7.03 -6.88 -17.53
N ILE A 153 -7.30 -8.02 -16.87
CA ILE A 153 -7.01 -8.19 -15.43
C ILE A 153 -5.51 -8.08 -15.15
N TYR A 154 -4.67 -8.74 -15.96
CA TYR A 154 -3.21 -8.69 -15.82
C TYR A 154 -2.66 -7.29 -16.08
N ALA A 155 -3.20 -6.59 -17.08
CA ALA A 155 -2.83 -5.20 -17.34
C ALA A 155 -3.18 -4.28 -16.17
N ARG A 156 -4.30 -4.50 -15.49
CA ARG A 156 -4.67 -3.76 -14.26
C ARG A 156 -3.75 -4.10 -13.09
N ILE A 157 -3.44 -5.38 -12.88
CA ILE A 157 -2.52 -5.82 -11.82
C ILE A 157 -1.16 -5.15 -12.01
N VAL A 158 -0.51 -5.31 -13.17
CA VAL A 158 0.82 -4.73 -13.39
C VAL A 158 0.80 -3.20 -13.27
N LYS A 159 -0.26 -2.55 -13.77
CA LYS A 159 -0.40 -1.09 -13.66
C LYS A 159 -0.55 -0.64 -12.22
N TYR A 160 -1.56 -1.14 -11.50
CA TYR A 160 -1.99 -0.55 -10.24
C TYR A 160 -1.32 -1.17 -9.01
N GLN A 161 -0.84 -2.40 -9.10
CA GLN A 161 -0.19 -3.08 -7.98
C GLN A 161 1.33 -2.91 -8.00
N PHE A 162 1.96 -2.86 -9.18
CA PHE A 162 3.43 -2.77 -9.26
C PHE A 162 3.91 -1.41 -9.78
N LEU A 163 3.47 -1.00 -10.97
CA LEU A 163 4.04 0.18 -11.62
C LEU A 163 3.63 1.49 -10.97
N MET A 164 2.35 1.68 -10.67
CA MET A 164 1.90 2.97 -10.13
C MET A 164 2.44 3.28 -8.73
N PRO A 165 2.47 2.34 -7.78
CA PRO A 165 3.14 2.55 -6.50
C PRO A 165 4.63 2.88 -6.66
N SER A 166 5.35 2.13 -7.51
CA SER A 166 6.78 2.34 -7.79
C SER A 166 7.04 3.73 -8.39
N LEU A 167 6.31 4.10 -9.44
CA LEU A 167 6.50 5.38 -10.12
C LEU A 167 6.10 6.56 -9.23
N LYS A 168 5.03 6.45 -8.44
CA LYS A 168 4.69 7.46 -7.43
C LYS A 168 5.85 7.68 -6.46
N LYS A 169 6.46 6.59 -5.98
CA LYS A 169 7.61 6.65 -5.08
C LYS A 169 8.80 7.36 -5.72
N LEU A 170 9.13 7.02 -6.96
CA LEU A 170 10.31 7.54 -7.66
C LEU A 170 10.14 8.99 -8.14
N VAL A 171 8.93 9.39 -8.53
CA VAL A 171 8.69 10.69 -9.19
C VAL A 171 8.08 11.73 -8.25
N CYS A 172 7.22 11.30 -7.32
CA CYS A 172 6.39 12.23 -6.56
C CYS A 172 6.90 12.47 -5.14
N ARG A 173 7.65 11.53 -4.54
CA ARG A 173 8.01 11.63 -3.12
C ARG A 173 9.18 12.58 -2.91
N LYS A 174 8.91 13.66 -2.18
CA LYS A 174 9.90 14.66 -1.77
C LYS A 174 10.41 14.44 -0.35
N VAL A 175 9.54 13.94 0.52
CA VAL A 175 9.84 13.67 1.93
C VAL A 175 9.59 12.17 2.18
N PRO A 176 10.64 11.35 2.27
CA PRO A 176 10.46 9.91 2.47
C PRO A 176 10.05 9.60 3.92
N VAL A 177 9.28 8.53 4.09
CA VAL A 177 8.96 7.93 5.39
C VAL A 177 9.81 6.68 5.60
N LYS A 178 10.46 6.60 6.76
CA LYS A 178 11.27 5.47 7.20
C LYS A 178 10.45 4.52 8.06
N LEU A 179 10.46 3.24 7.70
CA LEU A 179 9.87 2.15 8.48
C LEU A 179 10.80 1.71 9.62
N GLY A 180 10.24 1.26 10.74
CA GLY A 180 10.98 0.54 11.78
C GLY A 180 11.99 1.39 12.54
N THR A 181 11.82 2.72 12.53
CA THR A 181 12.73 3.64 13.22
C THR A 181 12.36 3.70 14.70
N PRO A 182 13.33 3.70 15.64
CA PRO A 182 13.02 3.91 17.05
C PRO A 182 12.20 5.18 17.25
N SER A 183 11.20 5.11 18.12
CA SER A 183 10.38 6.28 18.48
C SER A 183 11.26 7.42 19.00
N ILE A 184 10.97 8.66 18.59
CA ILE A 184 11.81 9.82 18.92
C ILE A 184 11.77 10.14 20.42
N ASP A 185 10.61 9.96 21.07
CA ASP A 185 10.43 10.27 22.50
C ASP A 185 10.79 9.11 23.44
N ASP A 186 11.56 8.13 22.97
CA ASP A 186 12.21 7.10 23.79
C ASP A 186 11.25 6.19 24.59
N ARG A 187 9.96 6.12 24.22
CA ARG A 187 8.95 5.28 24.90
C ARG A 187 9.04 3.78 24.59
N GLY A 188 10.15 3.32 24.01
CA GLY A 188 10.30 1.97 23.52
C GLY A 188 9.43 1.69 22.27
N GLY A 189 9.90 0.74 21.47
CA GLY A 189 9.25 0.31 20.24
C GLY A 189 9.64 1.10 19.00
N THR A 190 9.18 0.58 17.87
CA THR A 190 9.43 1.13 16.54
C THR A 190 8.24 1.93 16.05
N SER A 191 8.53 2.91 15.20
CA SER A 191 7.57 3.78 14.53
C SER A 191 7.89 3.90 13.04
N VAL A 192 6.96 4.50 12.31
CA VAL A 192 7.24 5.04 10.98
C VAL A 192 7.46 6.55 11.12
N ILE A 193 8.55 7.07 10.56
CA ILE A 193 8.96 8.47 10.78
C ILE A 193 9.30 9.13 9.44
N SER A 194 8.72 10.30 9.18
CA SER A 194 9.08 11.10 8.02
C SER A 194 10.45 11.77 8.18
N GLU A 195 11.10 12.09 7.07
CA GLU A 195 12.13 13.12 7.08
C GLU A 195 11.55 14.51 7.45
N ALA A 196 12.45 15.48 7.58
CA ALA A 196 12.13 16.86 7.90
C ALA A 196 11.14 17.49 6.90
N LEU A 197 10.16 18.24 7.42
CA LEU A 197 9.11 18.95 6.69
C LEU A 197 9.28 20.47 6.73
N ASP A 198 10.35 20.95 7.37
CA ASP A 198 10.61 22.37 7.64
C ASP A 198 10.61 23.24 6.37
N ASP A 199 11.01 22.68 5.23
CA ASP A 199 11.03 23.37 3.93
C ASP A 199 9.64 23.56 3.30
N TYR A 200 8.64 22.82 3.80
CA TYR A 200 7.29 22.79 3.22
C TYR A 200 6.26 23.50 4.09
N THR A 201 6.41 23.46 5.41
CA THR A 201 5.39 24.00 6.30
C THR A 201 5.96 24.35 7.67
N SER A 202 5.20 25.12 8.45
CA SER A 202 5.46 25.35 9.86
C SER A 202 4.69 24.35 10.73
N TYR A 203 4.99 24.27 12.03
CA TYR A 203 4.24 23.42 12.95
C TYR A 203 2.72 23.67 12.91
N ILE A 204 2.29 24.93 12.99
CA ILE A 204 0.87 25.29 12.95
C ILE A 204 0.27 24.93 11.58
N GLY A 205 1.00 25.22 10.49
CA GLY A 205 0.56 24.85 9.15
C GLY A 205 0.41 23.34 8.97
N LEU A 206 1.34 22.56 9.51
CA LEU A 206 1.31 21.10 9.48
C LEU A 206 0.10 20.52 10.22
N MET A 207 -0.22 21.04 11.41
CA MET A 207 -1.41 20.60 12.16
C MET A 207 -2.71 20.81 11.37
N ASN A 208 -2.85 21.97 10.70
CA ASN A 208 -4.02 22.26 9.86
C ASN A 208 -4.06 21.32 8.64
N LEU A 209 -2.93 21.17 7.94
CA LEU A 209 -2.84 20.30 6.76
C LEU A 209 -3.09 18.83 7.09
N LEU A 210 -2.71 18.37 8.29
CA LEU A 210 -2.99 17.03 8.78
C LEU A 210 -4.48 16.76 8.91
N GLN A 211 -5.23 17.69 9.50
CA GLN A 211 -6.68 17.55 9.66
C GLN A 211 -7.35 17.39 8.29
N GLU A 212 -6.97 18.23 7.32
CA GLU A 212 -7.50 18.13 5.96
C GLU A 212 -7.04 16.85 5.25
N ALA A 213 -5.78 16.44 5.42
CA ALA A 213 -5.24 15.24 4.78
C ALA A 213 -5.94 13.97 5.28
N LEU A 214 -6.32 13.92 6.55
CA LEU A 214 -7.05 12.80 7.15
C LEU A 214 -8.52 12.74 6.72
N LYS A 215 -9.17 13.89 6.48
CA LYS A 215 -10.56 13.95 5.96
C LYS A 215 -10.66 13.68 4.46
N SER A 216 -9.64 14.09 3.69
CA SER A 216 -9.68 14.09 2.22
C SER A 216 -10.05 12.74 1.57
N PRO A 217 -9.57 11.57 2.03
CA PRO A 217 -9.97 10.29 1.44
C PRO A 217 -11.48 10.02 1.55
N ALA A 218 -12.09 10.33 2.68
CA ALA A 218 -13.53 10.16 2.89
C ALA A 218 -14.32 11.12 2.01
N GLU A 219 -13.94 12.39 1.96
CA GLU A 219 -14.57 13.41 1.11
C GLU A 219 -14.52 13.05 -0.37
N LYS A 220 -13.36 12.62 -0.88
CA LYS A 220 -13.19 12.17 -2.27
C LYS A 220 -14.04 10.94 -2.61
N ALA A 221 -14.32 10.10 -1.62
CA ALA A 221 -15.17 8.93 -1.75
C ALA A 221 -16.66 9.24 -1.49
N ASN A 222 -17.02 10.50 -1.23
CA ASN A 222 -18.36 10.93 -0.79
C ASN A 222 -18.85 10.17 0.45
N LEU A 223 -17.93 9.86 1.36
CA LEU A 223 -18.22 9.22 2.64
C LEU A 223 -18.50 10.28 3.72
N PRO A 224 -19.39 10.00 4.69
CA PRO A 224 -19.75 10.97 5.71
C PRO A 224 -18.57 11.25 6.66
N VAL A 225 -18.32 12.53 6.86
CA VAL A 225 -17.45 13.09 7.91
C VAL A 225 -18.35 13.79 8.91
N THR A 226 -18.35 13.34 10.17
CA THR A 226 -19.15 13.96 11.23
C THR A 226 -18.22 14.77 12.13
N GLU A 227 -18.31 16.10 12.07
CA GLU A 227 -17.61 16.97 13.01
C GLU A 227 -18.29 16.87 14.38
N ILE A 228 -17.50 16.55 15.42
CA ILE A 228 -17.98 16.48 16.80
C ILE A 228 -17.70 17.82 17.49
N ASN A 229 -16.48 18.32 17.31
CA ASN A 229 -16.02 19.64 17.73
C ASN A 229 -14.75 20.03 16.93
N ASP A 230 -14.14 21.17 17.25
CA ASP A 230 -12.96 21.68 16.52
C ASP A 230 -11.73 20.73 16.57
N HIS A 231 -11.71 19.80 17.51
CA HIS A 231 -10.61 18.88 17.76
C HIS A 231 -10.97 17.42 17.54
N GLU A 232 -12.22 17.11 17.16
CA GLU A 232 -12.68 15.73 17.05
C GLU A 232 -13.65 15.56 15.87
N PHE A 233 -13.40 14.53 15.07
CA PHE A 233 -14.30 14.14 14.00
C PHE A 233 -14.36 12.62 13.85
N GLU A 234 -15.47 12.15 13.31
CA GLU A 234 -15.72 10.74 13.03
C GLU A 234 -15.80 10.51 11.51
N LEU A 235 -15.09 9.48 11.03
CA LEU A 235 -15.24 8.94 9.68
C LEU A 235 -15.88 7.56 9.73
N LYS A 236 -16.83 7.30 8.84
CA LYS A 236 -17.40 5.96 8.63
C LYS A 236 -17.06 5.47 7.24
N THR A 237 -16.35 4.36 7.16
CA THR A 237 -15.93 3.75 5.90
C THR A 237 -16.48 2.33 5.78
N PRO A 238 -16.92 1.90 4.59
CA PRO A 238 -17.31 0.51 4.40
C PRO A 238 -16.09 -0.39 4.59
N GLY A 239 -16.23 -1.37 5.49
CA GLY A 239 -15.26 -2.43 5.71
C GLY A 239 -15.17 -3.40 4.52
N PRO A 240 -14.51 -4.54 4.73
CA PRO A 240 -14.55 -5.64 3.76
C PRO A 240 -15.99 -6.13 3.55
N PRO A 241 -16.27 -6.79 2.41
CA PRO A 241 -17.49 -7.58 2.30
C PRO A 241 -17.51 -8.71 3.35
N LYS A 242 -18.67 -9.07 3.89
CA LYS A 242 -18.75 -10.25 4.81
C LYS A 242 -18.62 -11.59 4.07
N LYS A 243 -18.94 -11.60 2.79
CA LYS A 243 -18.76 -12.75 1.88
C LYS A 243 -18.54 -12.21 0.47
N PHE A 244 -17.89 -13.00 -0.39
CA PHE A 244 -17.85 -12.65 -1.81
C PHE A 244 -19.26 -12.73 -2.38
N PRO A 245 -19.84 -11.61 -2.84
CA PRO A 245 -21.21 -11.58 -3.33
C PRO A 245 -21.30 -12.35 -4.65
N ALA A 246 -22.39 -13.07 -4.87
CA ALA A 246 -22.70 -13.58 -6.19
C ALA A 246 -22.97 -12.41 -7.17
N PRO A 247 -22.82 -12.60 -8.49
CA PRO A 247 -23.19 -11.56 -9.46
C PRO A 247 -24.63 -11.08 -9.25
N GLY A 248 -24.79 -9.79 -8.98
CA GLY A 248 -26.09 -9.15 -8.73
C GLY A 248 -26.55 -9.15 -7.27
N GLU A 249 -25.82 -9.77 -6.34
CA GLU A 249 -26.10 -9.71 -4.91
C GLU A 249 -25.58 -8.40 -4.30
N GLU A 250 -26.32 -7.88 -3.31
CA GLU A 250 -25.88 -6.72 -2.54
C GLU A 250 -24.66 -7.09 -1.67
N ILE A 251 -23.68 -6.19 -1.65
CA ILE A 251 -22.44 -6.41 -0.91
C ILE A 251 -22.65 -5.96 0.54
N GLU A 252 -22.97 -6.89 1.43
CA GLU A 252 -23.02 -6.61 2.86
C GLU A 252 -21.60 -6.34 3.41
N ARG A 253 -21.44 -5.21 4.10
CA ARG A 253 -20.17 -4.76 4.70
C ARG A 253 -20.41 -4.26 6.10
N ASP A 254 -19.49 -4.57 7.00
CA ASP A 254 -19.45 -3.88 8.28
C ASP A 254 -18.97 -2.45 8.11
N ILE A 255 -19.35 -1.57 9.03
CA ILE A 255 -18.90 -0.17 9.03
C ILE A 255 -17.69 -0.04 9.96
N LEU A 256 -16.57 0.39 9.40
CA LEU A 256 -15.40 0.81 10.14
C LEU A 256 -15.60 2.26 10.59
N THR A 257 -15.49 2.51 11.88
CA THR A 257 -15.57 3.85 12.46
C THR A 257 -14.19 4.29 12.89
N TRP A 258 -13.78 5.49 12.47
CA TRP A 258 -12.54 6.15 12.86
C TRP A 258 -12.89 7.41 13.63
N LEU A 259 -12.61 7.42 14.92
CA LEU A 259 -12.78 8.61 15.77
C LEU A 259 -11.44 9.29 15.97
N TYR A 260 -11.22 10.40 15.28
CA TYR A 260 -10.01 11.19 15.39
C TYR A 260 -10.13 12.24 16.49
N LYS A 261 -9.06 12.41 17.26
CA LYS A 261 -8.90 13.46 18.27
C LYS A 261 -7.55 14.16 18.09
N PHE A 262 -7.58 15.49 18.10
CA PHE A 262 -6.44 16.37 17.89
C PHE A 262 -6.08 17.07 19.19
N ASP A 263 -4.80 17.03 19.54
CA ASP A 263 -4.19 17.78 20.62
C ASP A 263 -3.03 18.58 20.00
N ALA A 264 -3.37 19.76 19.47
CA ALA A 264 -2.44 20.61 18.76
C ALA A 264 -1.35 21.20 19.67
N ASP A 265 -1.64 21.35 20.97
CA ASP A 265 -0.67 21.87 21.94
C ASP A 265 0.46 20.86 22.16
N ASN A 266 0.12 19.57 22.26
CA ASN A 266 1.08 18.48 22.43
C ASN A 266 1.56 17.86 21.11
N GLY A 267 1.01 18.28 19.97
CA GLY A 267 1.37 17.76 18.65
C GLY A 267 0.95 16.30 18.49
N GLN A 268 -0.19 15.92 19.04
CA GLN A 268 -0.66 14.54 19.03
C GLN A 268 -2.01 14.43 18.33
N ILE A 269 -2.16 13.39 17.52
CA ILE A 269 -3.42 13.00 16.92
C ILE A 269 -3.59 11.51 17.21
N ASN A 270 -4.73 11.11 17.75
CA ASN A 270 -5.06 9.71 17.92
C ASN A 270 -6.35 9.38 17.19
N ALA A 271 -6.42 8.20 16.59
CA ALA A 271 -7.61 7.68 15.94
C ALA A 271 -7.99 6.34 16.56
N VAL A 272 -9.19 6.27 17.15
CA VAL A 272 -9.76 5.00 17.64
C VAL A 272 -10.50 4.34 16.48
N VAL A 273 -10.11 3.12 16.13
CA VAL A 273 -10.68 2.37 15.00
C VAL A 273 -11.50 1.20 15.51
N SER A 274 -12.78 1.16 15.18
CA SER A 274 -13.70 0.11 15.63
C SER A 274 -14.59 -0.44 14.52
N VAL A 275 -15.12 -1.64 14.75
CA VAL A 275 -16.21 -2.26 13.98
C VAL A 275 -17.36 -2.56 14.93
N GLY A 276 -18.50 -1.89 14.74
CA GLY A 276 -19.57 -1.92 15.74
C GLY A 276 -19.05 -1.44 17.11
N ASN A 277 -19.11 -2.31 18.11
CA ASN A 277 -18.62 -2.04 19.47
C ASN A 277 -17.23 -2.64 19.76
N GLU A 278 -16.59 -3.27 18.77
CA GLU A 278 -15.28 -3.91 18.94
C GLU A 278 -14.15 -2.98 18.53
N LEU A 279 -13.22 -2.74 19.45
CA LEU A 279 -11.98 -1.99 19.18
C LEU A 279 -11.04 -2.85 18.33
N LEU A 280 -10.66 -2.36 17.15
CA LEU A 280 -9.64 -2.99 16.32
C LEU A 280 -8.23 -2.58 16.77
N HIS A 281 -7.97 -1.27 16.79
CA HIS A 281 -6.69 -0.68 17.20
C HIS A 281 -6.86 0.83 17.47
N THR A 282 -5.82 1.43 18.05
CA THR A 282 -5.67 2.89 18.15
C THR A 282 -4.47 3.32 17.31
N SER A 283 -4.67 4.20 16.34
CA SER A 283 -3.58 4.83 15.58
C SER A 283 -3.14 6.11 16.28
N TRP A 284 -1.83 6.37 16.24
CA TRP A 284 -1.19 7.52 16.87
C TRP A 284 -0.29 8.21 15.86
N ILE A 285 -0.54 9.50 15.62
CA ILE A 285 0.34 10.38 14.85
C ILE A 285 0.89 11.43 15.81
N ARG A 286 2.21 11.64 15.78
CA ARG A 286 2.88 12.66 16.57
C ARG A 286 3.67 13.61 15.67
N VAL A 287 3.57 14.90 15.97
CA VAL A 287 4.26 15.99 15.30
C VAL A 287 5.43 16.44 16.16
N HIS A 288 6.64 16.17 15.67
CA HIS A 288 7.89 16.62 16.28
C HIS A 288 8.25 17.99 15.77
N ARG A 289 8.78 18.87 16.62
CA ARG A 289 9.03 20.29 16.28
C ARG A 289 10.43 20.59 15.77
N ASP A 290 11.44 19.79 16.12
CA ASP A 290 12.84 20.05 15.77
C ASP A 290 13.61 18.74 15.48
N PRO A 291 13.87 18.43 14.20
CA PRO A 291 13.26 19.04 13.02
C PRO A 291 11.75 18.71 12.92
N LEU A 292 11.01 19.45 12.10
CA LEU A 292 9.58 19.23 11.90
C LEU A 292 9.34 17.87 11.23
N ARG A 293 8.76 16.90 11.95
CA ARG A 293 8.55 15.53 11.43
C ARG A 293 7.22 14.94 11.89
N LEU A 294 6.74 13.95 11.14
CA LEU A 294 5.65 13.09 11.58
C LEU A 294 6.16 11.72 11.98
N GLU A 295 5.66 11.24 13.12
CA GLU A 295 5.82 9.88 13.58
C GLU A 295 4.44 9.22 13.60
N HIS A 296 4.33 7.96 13.17
CA HIS A 296 3.09 7.20 13.21
C HIS A 296 3.32 5.76 13.67
N TRP A 297 2.37 5.24 14.45
CA TRP A 297 2.29 3.85 14.87
C TRP A 297 0.83 3.51 15.22
N ILE A 298 0.56 2.23 15.44
CA ILE A 298 -0.70 1.76 16.01
C ILE A 298 -0.45 0.98 17.30
N GLU A 299 -1.47 0.93 18.15
CA GLU A 299 -1.52 0.07 19.33
C GLU A 299 -2.66 -0.93 19.18
N GLN A 300 -2.34 -2.21 19.29
CA GLN A 300 -3.30 -3.31 19.23
C GLN A 300 -2.98 -4.33 20.31
N GLY A 301 -3.96 -4.62 21.18
CA GLY A 301 -3.78 -5.59 22.27
C GLY A 301 -2.61 -5.25 23.21
N GLY A 302 -2.38 -3.96 23.46
CA GLY A 302 -1.27 -3.46 24.28
C GLY A 302 0.11 -3.52 23.63
N LYS A 303 0.21 -3.86 22.33
CA LYS A 303 1.46 -3.86 21.58
C LYS A 303 1.50 -2.69 20.61
N ARG A 304 2.64 -2.00 20.58
CA ARG A 304 2.99 -1.00 19.57
C ARG A 304 3.43 -1.69 18.28
N LEU A 305 2.82 -1.32 17.16
CA LEU A 305 3.12 -1.84 15.83
C LEU A 305 3.36 -0.67 14.87
N ALA A 306 4.36 -0.81 14.02
CA ALA A 306 4.70 0.17 13.00
C ALA A 306 5.22 -0.58 11.77
N GLY A 307 4.30 -0.99 10.92
CA GLY A 307 4.55 -1.78 9.73
C GLY A 307 4.56 -0.96 8.46
N ARG A 308 4.62 -1.67 7.34
CA ARG A 308 4.57 -1.07 6.01
C ARG A 308 3.22 -0.41 5.71
N CYS A 309 2.12 -0.94 6.26
CA CYS A 309 0.81 -0.28 6.23
C CYS A 309 0.89 1.14 6.79
N GLU A 310 1.43 1.27 8.00
CA GLU A 310 1.57 2.55 8.68
C GLU A 310 2.50 3.48 7.90
N THR A 311 3.54 2.92 7.27
CA THR A 311 4.47 3.65 6.39
C THR A 311 3.75 4.18 5.15
N PHE A 312 2.94 3.35 4.49
CA PHE A 312 2.17 3.73 3.32
C PHE A 312 1.14 4.81 3.65
N MET A 313 0.38 4.65 4.75
CA MET A 313 -0.58 5.63 5.20
C MET A 313 0.10 6.96 5.53
N LEU A 314 1.19 6.92 6.30
CA LEU A 314 1.93 8.15 6.63
C LEU A 314 2.53 8.79 5.37
N GLN A 315 3.02 8.00 4.41
CA GLN A 315 3.57 8.54 3.17
C GLN A 315 2.51 9.24 2.32
N GLU A 316 1.30 8.67 2.17
CA GLU A 316 0.22 9.33 1.43
C GLU A 316 -0.23 10.63 2.14
N ILE A 317 -0.21 10.65 3.48
CA ILE A 317 -0.45 11.89 4.27
C ILE A 317 0.65 12.92 3.98
N ILE A 318 1.92 12.53 4.04
CA ILE A 318 3.07 13.41 3.74
C ILE A 318 3.00 13.94 2.31
N ASP A 319 2.74 13.09 1.33
CA ASP A 319 2.63 13.48 -0.08
C ASP A 319 1.44 14.43 -0.32
N SER A 320 0.35 14.26 0.44
CA SER A 320 -0.78 15.20 0.46
C SER A 320 -0.38 16.56 1.04
N ILE A 321 0.26 16.57 2.21
CA ILE A 321 0.73 17.79 2.89
C ILE A 321 1.69 18.59 1.99
N VAL A 322 2.70 17.92 1.42
CA VAL A 322 3.69 18.57 0.55
C VAL A 322 3.02 19.16 -0.70
N ARG A 323 2.10 18.45 -1.35
CA ARG A 323 1.36 18.98 -2.50
C ARG A 323 0.54 20.23 -2.15
N LYS A 324 -0.16 20.20 -1.02
CA LYS A 324 -0.95 21.34 -0.54
C LYS A 324 -0.09 22.55 -0.19
N ALA A 325 1.00 22.32 0.53
CA ALA A 325 1.97 23.35 0.88
C ALA A 325 2.55 24.05 -0.37
N GLU A 326 2.75 23.30 -1.46
CA GLU A 326 3.22 23.84 -2.74
C GLU A 326 2.11 24.42 -3.63
N GLY A 327 0.85 24.43 -3.16
CA GLY A 327 -0.29 24.94 -3.92
C GLY A 327 -0.68 24.07 -5.12
N LEU A 328 -0.30 22.78 -5.14
CA LEU A 328 -0.57 21.87 -6.25
C LEU A 328 -1.98 21.26 -6.24
N ASP A 329 -2.76 21.45 -5.17
CA ASP A 329 -4.12 20.91 -5.00
C ASP A 329 -5.24 21.86 -5.49
N GLY A 330 -4.88 22.93 -6.24
CA GLY A 330 -5.86 23.88 -6.80
C GLY A 330 -6.73 23.31 -7.92
N TRP A 331 -7.95 23.84 -8.08
CA TRP A 331 -9.02 23.45 -9.04
C TRP A 331 -8.63 23.31 -10.53
N PHE A 332 -7.41 23.66 -10.91
CA PHE A 332 -6.92 23.59 -12.29
C PHE A 332 -6.17 22.29 -12.64
N PHE A 333 -6.18 21.24 -11.78
CA PHE A 333 -5.36 20.03 -11.93
C PHE A 333 -6.09 18.68 -11.89
#